data_AF-A0A959L3T6-F1
#
_entry.id   AF-A0A959L3T6-F1
#
_cell.length_a   1.000
_cell.length_b   1.000
_cell.length_c   1.000
_cell.angle_alpha   90.00
_cell.angle_beta   90.00
_cell.angle_gamma   90.00
#
_symmetry.space_group_name_H-M   'P 1'
#
loop_
_entity.id
_entity.type
_entity.pdbx_description
1 polymer ?
#
loop_
_entity_poly.entity_id
_entity_poly.type
_entity_poly.pdbx_seq_one_letter_code
_entity_poly.pdbx_strand_id
1 'polypeptide(L)'
;FIPAPAQGVLAYQIRQADTSTLQMVRDHLHHAPTARLTNIERKVLKLMQGGCHLPLGAYCETDKLGYFHLYTTYAKELSEPLRHYNLSYSTTDGLAEAIVEYYLNQ
;
A
#
# COMPACT_ATOMS: atom_id res chain seq x y z
N PHE A 1 -14.83 5.06 3.76
CA PHE A 1 -14.10 5.43 2.53
C PHE A 1 -12.69 4.86 2.65
N ILE A 2 -12.22 4.07 1.69
CA ILE A 2 -10.85 3.55 1.65
C ILE A 2 -10.14 4.32 0.52
N PRO A 3 -9.06 5.06 0.81
CA PRO A 3 -8.39 5.93 -0.17
C PRO A 3 -7.64 5.14 -1.23
N ALA A 4 -7.22 5.85 -2.28
CA ALA A 4 -6.25 5.30 -3.23
C ALA A 4 -4.94 4.95 -2.50
N PRO A 5 -4.22 3.89 -2.93
CA PRO A 5 -2.93 3.52 -2.35
C PRO A 5 -1.96 4.72 -2.33
N ALA A 6 -1.28 4.96 -1.21
CA ALA A 6 -0.35 6.08 -1.01
C ALA A 6 -0.96 7.49 -1.08
N GLN A 7 -2.29 7.64 -0.93
CA GLN A 7 -2.91 8.96 -0.90
C GLN A 7 -2.38 9.81 0.26
N GLY A 8 -1.96 11.05 -0.05
CA GLY A 8 -1.41 11.97 0.95
C GLY A 8 0.09 11.80 1.23
N VAL A 9 0.78 10.89 0.52
CA VAL A 9 2.21 10.63 0.71
C VAL A 9 3.03 11.24 -0.41
N LEU A 10 4.14 11.89 -0.06
CA LEU A 10 5.14 12.36 -1.02
C LEU A 10 6.27 11.33 -1.17
N ALA A 11 6.55 10.94 -2.42
CA ALA A 11 7.66 10.07 -2.75
C ALA A 11 8.77 10.88 -3.44
N TYR A 12 9.97 10.82 -2.88
CA TYR A 12 11.16 11.42 -3.49
C TYR A 12 11.84 10.39 -4.40
N GLN A 13 12.00 10.73 -5.68
CA GLN A 13 12.74 9.90 -6.63
C GLN A 13 14.14 10.47 -6.82
N ILE A 14 15.16 9.63 -6.64
CA ILE A 14 16.57 10.00 -6.70
C ILE A 14 17.28 9.03 -7.65
N ARG A 15 18.28 9.50 -8.38
CA ARG A 15 19.13 8.63 -9.21
C ARG A 15 19.91 7.67 -8.31
N GLN A 16 20.02 6.41 -8.69
CA GLN A 16 20.68 5.38 -7.88
C GLN A 16 22.16 5.69 -7.56
N ALA A 17 22.86 6.37 -8.47
CA ALA A 17 24.27 6.75 -8.28
C ALA A 17 24.47 8.00 -7.39
N ASP A 18 23.39 8.73 -7.05
CA ASP A 18 23.44 10.01 -6.32
C ASP A 18 23.31 9.76 -4.81
N THR A 19 24.35 9.17 -4.23
CA THR A 19 24.37 8.71 -2.84
C THR A 19 24.31 9.85 -1.82
N SER A 20 24.85 11.02 -2.15
CA SER A 20 24.81 12.21 -1.29
C SER A 20 23.38 12.73 -1.12
N THR A 21 22.61 12.84 -2.22
CA THR A 21 21.20 13.25 -2.16
C THR A 21 20.37 12.19 -1.44
N LEU A 22 20.63 10.90 -1.68
CA LEU A 22 19.95 9.82 -0.97
C LEU A 22 20.14 9.93 0.55
N GLN A 23 21.37 10.19 1.00
CA GLN A 23 21.68 10.31 2.43
C GLN A 23 20.91 11.49 3.05
N MET A 24 20.93 12.65 2.41
CA MET A 24 20.19 13.84 2.88
C MET A 24 18.69 13.57 3.02
N VAL A 25 18.06 12.95 2.02
CA VAL A 25 16.63 12.63 2.07
C VAL A 25 16.33 11.62 3.17
N ARG A 26 17.19 10.60 3.36
CA ARG A 26 17.03 9.59 4.42
C ARG A 26 17.13 10.20 5.82
N ASP A 27 18.05 11.13 6.03
CA ASP A 27 18.34 11.67 7.36
C ASP A 27 17.38 12.79 7.78
N HIS A 28 16.84 13.55 6.82
CA HIS A 28 16.10 14.77 7.13
C HIS A 28 14.62 14.76 6.68
N LEU A 29 14.26 13.98 5.67
CA LEU A 29 12.92 14.02 5.07
C LEU A 29 12.15 12.69 5.18
N HIS A 30 12.86 11.57 5.35
CA HIS A 30 12.24 10.26 5.35
C HIS A 30 11.53 9.97 6.68
N HIS A 31 10.24 9.64 6.58
CA HIS A 31 9.45 9.16 7.70
C HIS A 31 9.22 7.65 7.60
N ALA A 32 10.04 6.87 8.31
CA ALA A 32 10.04 5.40 8.22
C ALA A 32 8.69 4.73 8.55
N PRO A 33 7.92 5.19 9.56
CA PRO A 33 6.60 4.61 9.84
C PRO A 33 5.63 4.75 8.67
N THR A 34 5.50 5.95 8.09
CA THR A 34 4.65 6.18 6.91
C THR A 34 5.13 5.34 5.74
N ALA A 35 6.44 5.35 5.44
CA ALA A 35 6.98 4.58 4.33
C ALA A 35 6.68 3.08 4.44
N ARG A 36 6.73 2.51 5.65
CA ARG A 36 6.38 1.11 5.89
C ARG A 36 4.94 0.80 5.52
N LEU A 37 3.98 1.60 5.99
CA LEU A 37 2.55 1.41 5.71
C LEU A 37 2.24 1.62 4.23
N THR A 38 2.74 2.71 3.65
CA THR A 38 2.57 3.04 2.24
C THR A 38 3.14 1.96 1.31
N ASN A 39 4.25 1.32 1.70
CA ASN A 39 4.83 0.23 0.91
C ASN A 39 3.90 -1.00 0.86
N ILE A 40 3.14 -1.28 1.92
CA ILE A 40 2.14 -2.36 1.93
C ILE A 40 1.00 -2.03 0.96
N GLU A 41 0.45 -0.81 1.02
CA GLU A 41 -0.60 -0.33 0.11
C GLU A 41 -0.14 -0.41 -1.36
N ARG A 42 1.06 0.09 -1.66
CA ARG A 42 1.65 0.05 -3.00
C ARG A 42 1.94 -1.37 -3.47
N LYS A 43 2.25 -2.29 -2.56
CA LYS A 43 2.47 -3.71 -2.89
C LYS A 43 1.17 -4.35 -3.38
N VAL A 44 0.02 -4.07 -2.74
CA VAL A 44 -1.29 -4.51 -3.24
C VAL A 44 -1.53 -4.01 -4.66
N LEU A 45 -1.36 -2.70 -4.90
CA LEU A 45 -1.53 -2.12 -6.24
C LEU A 45 -0.64 -2.80 -7.30
N LYS A 46 0.65 -3.00 -6.97
CA LYS A 46 1.61 -3.66 -7.85
C LYS A 46 1.23 -5.10 -8.17
N LEU A 47 0.78 -5.87 -7.17
CA LEU A 47 0.38 -7.27 -7.32
C LEU A 47 -0.93 -7.43 -8.11
N MET A 48 -1.87 -6.50 -7.96
CA MET A 48 -3.08 -6.41 -8.79
C MET A 48 -2.79 -5.97 -10.23
N GLN A 49 -1.52 -5.72 -10.58
CA GLN A 49 -1.07 -5.19 -11.88
C GLN A 49 -1.81 -3.89 -12.26
N GLY A 50 -2.23 -3.12 -11.25
CA GLY A 50 -3.08 -1.96 -11.41
C GLY A 50 -2.31 -0.69 -11.79
N GLY A 51 -2.92 0.12 -12.64
CA GLY A 51 -2.58 1.53 -12.83
C GLY A 51 -3.60 2.46 -12.15
N CYS A 52 -3.54 3.76 -12.43
CA CYS A 52 -4.44 4.77 -11.84
C CYS A 52 -5.94 4.54 -12.13
N HIS A 53 -6.28 3.75 -13.16
CA HIS A 53 -7.66 3.45 -13.52
C HIS A 53 -8.22 2.20 -12.83
N LEU A 54 -7.39 1.46 -12.09
CA LEU A 54 -7.86 0.30 -11.34
C LEU A 54 -8.79 0.78 -10.20
N PRO A 55 -10.03 0.28 -10.09
CA PRO A 55 -10.94 0.60 -8.99
C PRO A 55 -10.50 -0.05 -7.67
N LEU A 56 -9.34 0.37 -7.15
CA LEU A 56 -8.68 -0.17 -5.97
C LEU A 56 -8.49 0.92 -4.93
N GLY A 57 -8.94 0.64 -3.71
CA GLY A 57 -8.57 1.36 -2.51
C GLY A 57 -7.71 0.47 -1.62
N ALA A 58 -6.64 1.02 -1.05
CA ALA A 58 -5.81 0.32 -0.07
C ALA A 58 -5.28 1.31 0.97
N TYR A 59 -5.52 0.99 2.23
CA TYR A 59 -5.05 1.79 3.36
C TYR A 59 -4.53 0.87 4.46
N CYS A 60 -3.34 1.16 4.97
CA CYS A 60 -2.72 0.39 6.03
C CYS A 60 -2.41 1.25 7.25
N GLU A 61 -2.70 0.71 8.43
CA GLU A 61 -2.31 1.30 9.70
C GLU A 61 -1.77 0.24 10.66
N THR A 62 -1.12 0.71 11.73
CA THR A 62 -0.64 -0.15 12.82
C THR A 62 -1.32 0.20 14.12
N ASP A 63 -1.73 -0.81 14.88
CA ASP A 63 -2.26 -0.62 16.22
C ASP A 63 -1.15 -0.52 17.30
N LYS A 64 -1.58 -0.37 18.56
CA LYS A 64 -0.68 -0.29 19.72
C LYS A 64 0.03 -1.61 20.04
N LEU A 65 -0.45 -2.73 19.51
CA LEU A 65 0.13 -4.06 19.69
C LEU A 65 1.10 -4.42 18.56
N GLY A 66 1.23 -3.56 17.54
CA GLY A 66 2.12 -3.74 16.40
C GLY A 66 1.52 -4.57 15.26
N TYR A 67 0.21 -4.81 15.26
CA TYR A 67 -0.48 -5.44 14.14
C TYR A 67 -0.69 -4.45 13.01
N PHE A 68 -0.48 -4.91 11.78
CA PHE A 68 -0.81 -4.20 10.55
C PHE A 68 -2.24 -4.52 10.15
N HIS A 69 -3.09 -3.50 10.09
CA HIS A 69 -4.45 -3.59 9.59
C HIS A 69 -4.47 -3.05 8.17
N LEU A 70 -4.77 -3.91 7.21
CA LEU A 70 -4.87 -3.55 5.80
C LEU A 70 -6.34 -3.58 5.39
N TYR A 71 -6.85 -2.41 5.01
CA TYR A 71 -8.20 -2.20 4.55
C TYR A 71 -8.21 -2.04 3.04
N THR A 72 -9.01 -2.84 2.33
CA THR A 72 -9.06 -2.77 0.86
C THR A 72 -10.46 -2.77 0.29
N THR A 73 -10.59 -2.11 -0.85
CA THR A 73 -11.75 -2.19 -1.74
C THR A 73 -11.30 -2.47 -3.15
N TYR A 74 -12.02 -3.33 -3.85
CA TYR A 74 -11.74 -3.63 -5.24
C TYR A 74 -13.03 -3.89 -6.03
N ALA A 75 -13.07 -3.42 -7.27
CA ALA A 75 -14.02 -3.86 -8.29
C ALA A 75 -13.25 -4.17 -9.57
N LYS A 76 -13.67 -5.20 -10.31
CA LYS A 76 -13.03 -5.59 -11.57
C LYS A 76 -13.22 -4.52 -12.64
N GLU A 77 -14.42 -3.96 -12.69
CA GLU A 77 -14.82 -2.87 -13.58
C GLU A 77 -15.52 -1.77 -12.77
N LEU A 78 -15.51 -0.53 -13.28
CA LEU A 78 -16.19 0.62 -12.64
C LEU A 78 -17.70 0.43 -12.49
N SER A 79 -18.32 -0.42 -13.32
CA SER A 79 -19.73 -0.75 -13.26
C SER A 79 -20.07 -1.87 -12.28
N GLU A 80 -19.06 -2.59 -11.76
CA GLU A 80 -19.26 -3.66 -10.80
C GLU A 80 -19.33 -3.12 -9.36
N PRO A 81 -20.05 -3.81 -8.46
CA PRO A 81 -20.06 -3.44 -7.05
C PRO A 81 -18.66 -3.56 -6.43
N LEU A 82 -18.29 -2.56 -5.63
CA LEU A 82 -17.06 -2.57 -4.82
C LEU A 82 -17.14 -3.66 -3.74
N ARG A 83 -16.11 -4.51 -3.70
CA ARG A 83 -15.94 -5.57 -2.70
C ARG A 83 -14.94 -5.11 -1.65
N HIS A 84 -15.30 -5.28 -0.39
CA HIS A 84 -14.46 -4.92 0.75
C HIS A 84 -13.79 -6.16 1.33
N TYR A 85 -12.49 -6.08 1.60
CA TYR A 85 -11.77 -7.14 2.30
C TYR A 85 -10.65 -6.56 3.15
N ASN A 86 -10.56 -7.00 4.40
CA ASN A 86 -9.63 -6.45 5.38
C ASN A 86 -8.93 -7.59 6.12
N LEU A 87 -7.62 -7.43 6.36
CA LEU A 87 -6.80 -8.40 7.08
C LEU A 87 -5.95 -7.70 8.14
N SER A 88 -5.61 -8.44 9.19
CA SER A 88 -4.81 -7.94 10.31
C SER A 88 -3.71 -8.94 10.67
N TYR A 89 -2.45 -8.64 10.36
CA TYR A 89 -1.31 -9.53 10.62
C TYR A 89 -0.31 -8.85 11.56
N SER A 90 0.41 -9.63 12.37
CA SER A 90 1.55 -9.14 13.18
C SER A 90 2.81 -8.90 12.35
N THR A 91 2.79 -9.27 11.06
CA THR A 91 3.88 -9.09 10.09
C THR A 91 3.34 -8.55 8.77
N THR A 92 4.22 -7.92 8.00
CA THR A 92 3.92 -7.51 6.62
C THR A 92 4.03 -8.66 5.62
N ASP A 93 4.66 -9.78 6.02
CA ASP A 93 4.91 -10.92 5.16
C ASP A 93 3.61 -11.62 4.79
N GLY A 94 3.38 -11.78 3.48
CA GLY A 94 2.15 -12.40 2.94
C GLY A 94 0.88 -11.57 3.07
N LEU A 95 0.89 -10.45 3.80
CA LEU A 95 -0.32 -9.65 4.05
C LEU A 95 -0.95 -9.10 2.76
N ALA A 96 -0.13 -8.53 1.87
CA ALA A 96 -0.62 -8.00 0.59
C ALA A 96 -1.01 -9.12 -0.37
N GLU A 97 -0.26 -10.22 -0.38
CA GLU A 97 -0.54 -11.41 -1.19
C GLU A 97 -1.88 -12.03 -0.84
N ALA A 98 -2.21 -12.17 0.45
CA ALA A 98 -3.48 -12.73 0.90
C ALA A 98 -4.69 -11.90 0.44
N ILE A 99 -4.58 -10.57 0.44
CA ILE A 99 -5.61 -9.68 -0.12
C ILE A 99 -5.80 -9.92 -1.61
N VAL A 100 -4.69 -9.99 -2.36
CA VAL A 100 -4.71 -10.15 -3.82
C VAL A 100 -5.28 -11.52 -4.19
N GLU A 101 -4.85 -12.57 -3.51
CA GLU A 101 -5.36 -13.93 -3.70
C GLU A 101 -6.87 -13.99 -3.45
N TYR A 102 -7.36 -13.33 -2.39
CA TYR A 102 -8.80 -13.23 -2.14
C TYR A 102 -9.55 -12.60 -3.33
N TYR A 103 -9.06 -11.50 -3.88
CA TYR A 103 -9.73 -10.82 -5.00
C TYR A 103 -9.61 -11.55 -6.33
N LEU A 104 -8.51 -12.27 -6.59
CA LEU A 104 -8.31 -13.01 -7.84
C LEU A 104 -9.07 -14.34 -7.89
N ASN A 105 -9.38 -14.92 -6.72
CA ASN A 105 -10.09 -16.20 -6.62
C ASN A 105 -11.63 -16.05 -6.55
N GLN A 106 -12.17 -14.86 -6.82
CA GLN A 106 -13.61 -14.52 -6.73
C GLN A 106 -14.15 -13.98 -8.06
#